data_AF-A0A142XRR6-F1
#
_entry.id   AF-A0A142XRR6-F1
#
_cell.length_a   1.000
_cell.length_b   1.000
_cell.length_c   1.000
_cell.angle_alpha   90.00
_cell.angle_beta   90.00
_cell.angle_gamma   90.00
#
_symmetry.space_group_name_H-M   'P 1'
#
loop_
_entity.id
_entity.type
_entity.pdbx_description
1 polymer ?
#
loop_
_entity_poly.entity_id
_entity_poly.type
_entity_poly.pdbx_seq_one_letter_code
_entity_poly.pdbx_strand_id
1 'polypeptide(L)'
;MNPICRHCVKSKVNRPRGLCWSCYYTPGVKELYPSTSKYARRGVGNFTGSAPLPSSPTTAAPGSPEKLAVLEQRAKLKQAIFHPADARFEGDPRPLEFMKNKGRSAVSEMSCVA
;
A
#
# COMPACT_ATOMS: atom_id res chain seq x y z
N MET A 1 -32.45 19.30 -17.56
CA MET A 1 -31.83 20.08 -16.46
C MET A 1 -30.36 19.67 -16.34
N ASN A 2 -29.43 20.62 -16.46
CA ASN A 2 -28.02 20.31 -16.22
C ASN A 2 -27.79 20.15 -14.71
N PRO A 3 -27.17 19.06 -14.26
CA PRO A 3 -26.89 18.87 -12.84
C PRO A 3 -25.94 19.97 -12.33
N ILE A 4 -26.15 20.39 -11.09
CA ILE A 4 -25.32 21.38 -10.38
C ILE A 4 -24.24 20.64 -9.58
N CYS A 5 -23.06 21.23 -9.45
CA CYS A 5 -21.94 20.69 -8.70
C CYS A 5 -22.35 20.29 -7.27
N ARG A 6 -22.07 19.05 -6.89
CA ARG A 6 -22.36 18.49 -5.55
C ARG A 6 -21.54 19.11 -4.42
N HIS A 7 -20.47 19.82 -4.73
CA HIS A 7 -19.59 20.46 -3.73
C HIS A 7 -19.91 21.93 -3.53
N CYS A 8 -19.83 22.72 -4.60
CA CYS A 8 -20.02 24.17 -4.48
C CYS A 8 -21.48 24.62 -4.67
N VAL A 9 -22.34 23.80 -5.28
CA VAL A 9 -23.74 24.10 -5.60
C VAL A 9 -23.93 25.38 -6.45
N LYS A 10 -22.86 25.94 -7.02
CA LYS A 10 -22.86 27.19 -7.78
C LYS A 10 -22.76 26.98 -9.29
N SER A 11 -21.94 26.03 -9.71
CA SER A 11 -21.58 25.82 -11.12
C SER A 11 -22.21 24.54 -11.68
N LYS A 12 -22.38 24.49 -13.00
CA LYS A 12 -22.80 23.28 -13.73
C LYS A 12 -21.77 22.16 -13.55
N VAL A 13 -22.24 20.91 -13.46
CA VAL A 13 -21.38 19.73 -13.48
C VAL A 13 -20.76 19.59 -14.87
N ASN A 14 -19.44 19.44 -14.91
CA ASN A 14 -18.68 19.19 -16.14
C ASN A 14 -17.54 18.18 -15.92
N ARG A 15 -17.53 17.49 -14.76
CA ARG A 15 -16.54 16.46 -14.40
C ARG A 15 -17.21 15.25 -13.74
N PRO A 16 -16.54 14.08 -13.75
CA PRO A 16 -17.00 12.90 -13.03
C PRO A 16 -17.25 13.19 -11.54
N ARG A 17 -18.02 12.33 -10.88
CA ARG A 17 -18.42 12.47 -9.45
C ARG A 17 -19.43 13.60 -9.18
N GLY A 18 -19.94 14.25 -10.22
CA GLY A 18 -20.92 15.34 -10.08
C GLY A 18 -20.27 16.66 -9.66
N LEU A 19 -19.04 16.93 -10.11
CA LEU A 19 -18.27 18.12 -9.74
C LEU A 19 -18.12 19.10 -10.91
N CYS A 20 -17.87 20.37 -10.59
CA CYS A 20 -17.36 21.34 -11.56
C CYS A 20 -15.83 21.25 -11.65
N TRP A 21 -15.26 21.90 -12.67
CA TRP A 21 -13.82 21.91 -12.95
C TRP A 21 -12.99 22.33 -11.74
N SER A 22 -13.34 23.46 -11.11
CA SER A 22 -12.60 23.99 -9.95
C SER A 22 -12.62 23.01 -8.78
N CYS A 23 -13.80 22.49 -8.42
CA CYS A 23 -13.93 21.54 -7.31
C CYS A 23 -13.25 20.20 -7.61
N TYR A 24 -13.19 19.77 -8.87
CA TYR A 24 -12.54 18.51 -9.24
C TYR A 24 -11.02 18.54 -9.04
N TYR A 25 -10.38 19.69 -9.31
CA TYR A 25 -8.93 19.86 -9.16
C TYR A 25 -8.50 20.47 -7.82
N THR A 26 -9.45 20.87 -6.97
CA THR A 26 -9.15 21.30 -5.60
C THR A 26 -8.64 20.09 -4.82
N PRO A 27 -7.42 20.14 -4.24
CA PRO A 27 -6.89 19.04 -3.44
C PRO A 27 -7.84 18.65 -2.29
N GLY A 28 -8.11 17.37 -2.12
CA GLY A 28 -8.96 16.85 -1.05
C GLY A 28 -10.46 16.84 -1.37
N VAL A 29 -10.95 17.69 -2.27
CA VAL A 29 -12.39 17.74 -2.60
C VAL A 29 -12.82 16.50 -3.38
N LYS A 30 -12.05 16.10 -4.39
CA LYS A 30 -12.36 14.94 -5.25
C LYS A 30 -12.46 13.65 -4.43
N GLU A 31 -11.65 13.52 -3.38
CA GLU A 31 -11.55 12.37 -2.48
C GLU A 31 -12.81 12.18 -1.62
N LEU A 32 -13.58 13.26 -1.34
CA LEU A 32 -14.85 13.21 -0.61
C LEU A 32 -15.99 12.56 -1.42
N TYR A 33 -15.86 12.50 -2.75
CA TYR A 33 -16.86 11.96 -3.64
C TYR A 33 -16.37 10.63 -4.26
N PRO A 34 -16.93 9.48 -3.84
CA PRO A 34 -16.47 8.19 -4.34
C PRO A 34 -16.71 8.07 -5.84
N SER A 35 -15.80 7.38 -6.53
CA SER A 35 -15.95 7.07 -7.95
C SER A 35 -16.95 5.93 -8.10
N THR A 36 -18.13 6.20 -8.67
CA THR A 36 -19.24 5.25 -8.78
C THR A 36 -19.23 4.40 -10.06
N SER A 37 -18.23 4.56 -10.94
CA SER A 37 -18.19 3.79 -12.19
C SER A 37 -17.83 2.32 -11.93
N LYS A 38 -18.32 1.42 -12.79
CA LYS A 38 -17.93 0.00 -12.77
C LYS A 38 -16.41 -0.24 -12.96
N TYR A 39 -15.72 0.74 -13.55
CA TYR A 39 -14.28 0.76 -13.77
C TYR A 39 -13.51 1.52 -12.67
N ALA A 40 -14.18 1.99 -11.63
CA ALA A 40 -13.52 2.67 -10.52
C ALA A 40 -12.61 1.70 -9.78
N ARG A 41 -11.35 2.10 -9.55
CA ARG A 41 -10.46 1.35 -8.65
C ARG A 41 -11.07 1.32 -7.25
N ARG A 42 -11.22 0.12 -6.69
CA ARG A 42 -11.72 -0.15 -5.33
C ARG A 42 -10.60 -0.80 -4.50
N GLY A 43 -10.66 -0.64 -3.18
CA GLY A 43 -9.69 -1.22 -2.26
C GLY A 43 -8.43 -0.38 -2.04
N VAL A 44 -7.44 -0.98 -1.38
CA VAL A 44 -6.14 -0.35 -1.13
C VAL A 44 -5.41 -0.18 -2.46
N GLY A 45 -5.08 1.07 -2.82
CA GLY A 45 -4.37 1.34 -4.06
C GLY A 45 -2.99 0.67 -4.08
N ASN A 46 -2.55 0.24 -5.25
CA ASN A 46 -1.14 -0.09 -5.45
C ASN A 46 -0.33 1.20 -5.29
N PHE A 47 0.49 1.29 -4.24
CA PHE A 47 1.44 2.39 -4.11
C PHE A 47 2.49 2.24 -5.21
N THR A 48 2.32 2.97 -6.31
CA THR A 48 3.28 3.01 -7.42
C THR A 48 4.33 4.06 -7.11
N GLY A 49 5.47 3.63 -6.56
CA GLY A 49 6.60 4.49 -6.20
C GLY A 49 7.69 3.70 -5.46
N SER A 50 8.74 4.40 -5.00
CA SER A 50 9.77 3.81 -4.15
C SER A 50 9.20 3.53 -2.76
N ALA A 51 8.69 2.32 -2.55
CA ALA A 51 8.15 1.88 -1.27
C ALA A 51 9.30 1.40 -0.36
N PRO A 52 9.30 1.73 0.94
CA PRO A 52 10.28 1.17 1.87
C PRO A 52 10.14 -0.35 1.94
N LEU A 53 11.26 -1.05 1.98
CA LEU A 53 11.28 -2.50 2.22
C LEU A 53 10.72 -2.80 3.62
N PRO A 54 9.88 -3.85 3.77
CA PRO A 54 9.40 -4.25 5.08
C PRO A 54 10.56 -4.74 5.94
N SER A 55 10.49 -4.51 7.26
CA SER A 55 11.58 -4.78 8.20
C SER A 55 11.89 -6.27 8.39
N SER A 56 10.92 -7.15 8.12
CA SER A 56 11.05 -8.60 8.24
C SER A 56 10.42 -9.35 7.06
N PRO A 57 11.06 -10.44 6.58
CA PRO A 57 10.45 -11.36 5.64
C PRO A 57 9.34 -12.17 6.30
N THR A 58 8.51 -12.83 5.50
CA THR A 58 7.53 -13.81 5.97
C THR A 58 7.95 -15.23 5.60
N THR A 59 7.74 -16.15 6.55
CA THR A 59 7.88 -17.59 6.41
C THR A 59 6.65 -18.25 5.78
N ALA A 60 5.53 -17.53 5.67
CA ALA A 60 4.31 -18.07 5.10
C ALA A 60 4.49 -18.44 3.62
N ALA A 61 4.02 -19.63 3.24
CA ALA A 61 4.11 -20.16 1.89
C ALA A 61 3.31 -19.30 0.89
N PRO A 62 3.71 -19.23 -0.39
CA PRO A 62 2.93 -18.54 -1.41
C PRO A 62 1.51 -19.13 -1.53
N GLY A 63 0.50 -18.28 -1.63
CA GLY A 63 -0.90 -18.69 -1.74
C GLY A 63 -1.60 -19.02 -0.42
N SER A 64 -0.86 -19.11 0.69
CA SER A 64 -1.45 -19.29 2.03
C SER A 64 -2.21 -18.04 2.50
N PRO A 65 -3.29 -18.21 3.32
CA PRO A 65 -4.02 -17.07 3.87
C PRO A 65 -3.14 -16.19 4.77
N GLU A 66 -2.16 -16.78 5.47
CA GLU A 66 -1.19 -16.06 6.30
C GLU A 66 -0.31 -15.15 5.44
N LYS A 67 0.13 -15.63 4.26
CA LYS A 67 0.88 -14.80 3.31
C LYS A 67 0.03 -13.63 2.84
N LEU A 68 -1.23 -13.87 2.47
CA LEU A 68 -2.14 -12.82 2.00
C LEU A 68 -2.37 -11.74 3.06
N ALA A 69 -2.55 -12.13 4.33
CA ALA A 69 -2.70 -11.19 5.44
C ALA A 69 -1.48 -10.27 5.60
N VAL A 70 -0.26 -10.83 5.49
CA VAL A 70 0.99 -10.04 5.52
C VAL A 70 1.07 -9.07 4.35
N LEU A 71 0.71 -9.52 3.13
CA LEU A 71 0.73 -8.66 1.94
C LEU A 71 -0.28 -7.51 2.04
N GLU A 72 -1.48 -7.78 2.56
CA GLU A 72 -2.49 -6.76 2.80
C GLU A 72 -2.00 -5.71 3.82
N GLN A 73 -1.38 -6.15 4.91
CA GLN A 73 -0.79 -5.26 5.91
C GLN A 73 0.31 -4.39 5.30
N ARG A 74 1.23 -4.97 4.52
CA ARG A 74 2.29 -4.22 3.83
C ARG A 74 1.72 -3.18 2.86
N ALA A 75 0.66 -3.53 2.13
CA ALA A 75 -0.03 -2.61 1.24
C ALA A 75 -0.66 -1.43 1.99
N LYS A 76 -1.31 -1.68 3.13
CA LYS A 76 -1.87 -0.63 4.01
C LYS A 76 -0.78 0.32 4.52
N LEU A 77 0.39 -0.22 4.86
CA LEU A 77 1.55 0.55 5.32
C LEU A 77 2.35 1.21 4.18
N LYS A 78 1.91 1.05 2.92
CA LYS A 78 2.62 1.54 1.72
C LYS A 78 4.08 1.05 1.64
N GLN A 79 4.34 -0.14 2.15
CA GLN A 79 5.62 -0.82 2.05
C GLN A 79 5.72 -1.61 0.74
N ALA A 80 6.93 -2.02 0.38
CA ALA A 80 7.11 -2.98 -0.70
C ALA A 80 6.33 -4.26 -0.36
N ILE A 81 5.52 -4.73 -1.31
CA ILE A 81 4.64 -5.89 -1.13
C ILE A 81 5.48 -7.14 -0.83
N PHE A 82 6.58 -7.32 -1.58
CA PHE A 82 7.46 -8.47 -1.47
C PHE A 82 8.79 -8.08 -0.84
N HIS A 83 9.28 -8.92 0.07
CA HIS A 83 10.65 -8.86 0.56
C HIS A 83 11.51 -9.89 -0.19
N PRO A 84 12.77 -9.59 -0.58
CA PRO A 84 13.63 -10.53 -1.30
C PRO A 84 13.83 -11.88 -0.58
N ALA A 85 13.87 -11.84 0.75
CA ALA A 85 14.02 -13.01 1.62
C ALA A 85 12.68 -13.65 2.04
N ASP A 86 11.55 -13.28 1.45
CA ASP A 86 10.28 -13.99 1.69
C ASP A 86 10.35 -15.45 1.18
N ALA A 87 9.61 -16.34 1.84
CA ALA A 87 9.45 -17.74 1.40
C ALA A 87 8.87 -17.81 -0.03
N ARG A 88 9.49 -18.60 -0.91
CA ARG A 88 9.04 -18.84 -2.30
C ARG A 88 8.33 -20.19 -2.46
N PHE A 89 8.48 -21.06 -1.49
CA PHE A 89 7.83 -22.37 -1.39
C PHE A 89 7.65 -22.71 0.09
N GLU A 90 6.90 -23.77 0.37
CA GLU A 90 6.67 -24.23 1.74
C GLU A 90 7.97 -24.74 2.39
N GLY A 91 8.27 -24.28 3.61
CA GLY A 91 9.49 -24.69 4.32
C GLY A 91 10.79 -24.00 3.85
N ASP A 92 10.69 -22.94 3.06
CA ASP A 92 11.86 -22.20 2.57
C ASP A 92 12.72 -21.61 3.72
N PRO A 93 14.04 -21.88 3.77
CA PRO A 93 14.90 -21.44 4.88
C PRO A 93 15.29 -19.96 4.82
N ARG A 94 15.16 -19.29 3.67
CA ARG A 94 15.67 -17.93 3.44
C ARG A 94 15.15 -16.88 4.43
N PRO A 95 13.85 -16.85 4.83
CA PRO A 95 13.36 -15.94 5.85
C PRO A 95 14.06 -16.14 7.20
N LEU A 96 14.28 -17.39 7.59
CA LEU A 96 14.92 -17.76 8.86
C LEU A 96 16.40 -17.36 8.86
N GLU A 97 17.10 -17.60 7.76
CA GLU A 97 18.49 -17.18 7.57
C GLU A 97 18.64 -15.66 7.61
N PHE A 98 17.75 -14.92 6.95
CA PHE A 98 17.74 -13.46 7.00
C PHE A 98 17.59 -12.94 8.43
N MET A 99 16.66 -13.53 9.20
CA MET A 99 16.46 -13.14 10.61
C MET A 99 17.69 -13.48 11.47
N LYS A 100 18.33 -14.63 11.28
CA LYS A 100 19.57 -15.00 11.97
C LYS A 100 20.72 -14.04 11.66
N ASN A 101 20.88 -13.65 10.40
CA ASN A 101 21.95 -12.75 9.96
C ASN A 101 21.74 -11.32 10.47
N LYS A 102 20.49 -10.83 10.48
CA LYS A 102 20.15 -9.54 11.09
C LYS A 102 20.48 -9.51 12.59
N GLY A 103 20.24 -10.62 13.29
CA GLY A 103 20.65 -10.79 14.69
C GLY A 103 22.17 -10.74 14.88
N ARG A 104 22.96 -11.37 14.00
CA ARG A 104 24.43 -11.34 14.07
C ARG A 104 25.02 -9.96 13.83
N SER A 105 24.48 -9.16 12.90
CA SER A 105 24.94 -7.77 12.69
C SER A 105 24.69 -6.89 13.91
N ALA A 106 23.56 -7.06 14.60
CA ALA A 106 23.27 -6.28 15.81
C ALA A 106 24.20 -6.60 16.99
N VAL A 107 24.71 -7.84 17.08
CA VAL A 107 25.70 -8.22 18.12
C VAL A 107 27.09 -7.66 17.78
N SER A 108 27.44 -7.54 16.50
CA SER A 108 28.75 -7.01 16.08
C SER A 108 28.92 -5.51 16.33
N GLU A 109 27.84 -4.72 16.31
CA GLU A 109 27.90 -3.28 16.58
C GLU A 109 28.07 -2.96 18.07
N MET A 110 27.77 -3.89 18.98
CA MET A 110 27.90 -3.71 20.42
C MET A 110 29.33 -3.96 20.95
N SER A 111 30.25 -4.45 20.11
CA SER A 111 31.61 -4.86 20.53
C SER A 111 32.69 -3.77 20.37
N CYS A 112 32.36 -2.56 19.91
CA CYS A 112 33.32 -1.47 19.68
C CYS A 112 33.23 -0.31 20.68
N VAL A 113 32.58 -0.49 21.83
CA VAL A 113 32.68 0.46 22.95
C VAL A 113 33.56 -0.17 24.02
N ALA A 114 34.87 -0.01 23.87
CA ALA A 114 35.88 -0.26 24.89
C ALA A 114 36.80 0.96 24.94
#